data_AF-A0A4R4NJW1-F1
#
_entry.id   AF-A0A4R4NJW1-F1
#
_cell.length_a   1.000
_cell.length_b   1.000
_cell.length_c   1.000
_cell.angle_alpha   90.00
_cell.angle_beta   90.00
_cell.angle_gamma   90.00
#
_symmetry.space_group_name_H-M   'P 1'
#
loop_
_entity.id
_entity.type
_entity.pdbx_description
1 polymer ?
#
loop_
_entity_poly.entity_id
_entity_poly.type
_entity_poly.pdbx_seq_one_letter_code
_entity_poly.pdbx_strand_id
1 'polypeptide(L)' 'WTSFRSHNYPERYLRHANHVLRIDPLGPGSPAGDRADATFQICY' A
#
# COMPACT_ATOMS: atom_id res chain seq x y z
N TRP A 1 8.54 5.16 7.92
CA TRP A 1 7.71 4.19 7.19
C TRP A 1 6.28 4.68 7.21
N THR A 2 5.68 4.86 6.04
CA THR A 2 4.36 5.47 5.88
C THR A 2 3.57 4.73 4.80
N SER A 3 2.29 4.50 5.03
CA SER A 3 1.37 3.89 4.06
C SER A 3 0.32 4.90 3.63
N PHE A 4 0.00 4.93 2.33
CA PHE A 4 -0.97 5.87 1.77
C PHE A 4 -2.32 5.19 1.60
N ARG A 5 -3.28 5.57 2.44
CA ARG A 5 -4.67 5.12 2.36
C ARG A 5 -5.45 5.97 1.37
N SER A 6 -6.26 5.35 0.52
CA SER A 6 -7.14 6.09 -0.37
C SER A 6 -8.20 6.87 0.41
N HIS A 7 -8.44 8.12 0.02
CA HIS A 7 -9.43 8.98 0.68
C HIS A 7 -10.86 8.53 0.39
N ASN A 8 -11.15 8.14 -0.86
CA ASN A 8 -12.48 7.74 -1.29
C ASN A 8 -12.80 6.28 -0.91
N TYR A 9 -11.77 5.45 -0.75
CA TYR A 9 -11.91 4.02 -0.43
C TYR A 9 -11.03 3.65 0.76
N PRO A 10 -11.55 3.78 2.00
CA PRO A 10 -10.79 3.53 3.22
C PRO A 10 -10.22 2.11 3.35
N GLU A 11 -10.67 1.15 2.56
CA GLU A 11 -10.15 -0.22 2.54
C GLU A 11 -8.92 -0.41 1.61
N ARG A 12 -8.57 0.62 0.81
CA ARG A 12 -7.53 0.52 -0.22
C ARG A 12 -6.29 1.31 0.15
N TYR A 13 -5.14 0.72 -0.17
CA TYR A 13 -3.83 1.31 0.04
C TYR A 13 -3.05 1.36 -1.27
N LEU A 14 -2.19 2.37 -1.38
CA LEU A 14 -1.21 2.44 -2.45
C LEU A 14 -0.14 1.38 -2.21
N ARG A 15 0.10 0.53 -3.20
CA ARG A 15 1.16 -0.48 -3.20
C ARG A 15 1.97 -0.43 -4.48
N HIS A 16 3.21 -0.88 -4.40
CA HIS A 16 4.07 -1.06 -5.57
C HIS A 16 4.09 -2.54 -6.00
N ALA A 17 3.75 -2.82 -7.26
CA ALA A 17 3.81 -4.19 -7.80
C ALA A 17 4.23 -4.16 -9.27
N ASN A 18 5.19 -5.02 -9.64
CA ASN A 18 5.69 -5.14 -11.02
C ASN A 18 6.14 -3.79 -11.62
N HIS A 19 6.84 -2.96 -10.85
CA HIS A 19 7.28 -1.62 -11.27
C HIS A 19 6.16 -0.60 -11.51
N VAL A 20 4.95 -0.87 -11.03
CA VAL A 20 3.80 0.03 -11.16
C VAL A 20 3.18 0.32 -9.79
N LEU A 21 2.74 1.56 -9.59
CA LEU A 21 1.96 1.97 -8.42
C LEU A 21 0.48 1.66 -8.66
N ARG A 22 -0.12 0.91 -7.74
CA ARG A 22 -1.53 0.47 -7.82
C ARG A 22 -2.23 0.70 -6.49
N ILE A 23 -3.54 0.90 -6.55
CA ILE A 23 -4.40 1.02 -5.36
C ILE A 23 -5.21 -0.25 -5.23
N ASP A 24 -4.95 -1.01 -4.17
CA ASP A 24 -5.52 -2.34 -3.96
C ASP A 24 -6.10 -2.44 -2.54
N PRO A 25 -7.21 -3.16 -2.33
CA PRO A 25 -7.72 -3.45 -0.99
C PRO A 25 -6.68 -4.23 -0.18
N LEU A 26 -6.23 -3.64 0.92
CA LEU A 26 -5.15 -4.17 1.76
C LEU A 26 -5.63 -4.19 3.20
N GLY A 27 -5.63 -5.38 3.79
CA GLY A 27 -6.16 -5.62 5.13
C GLY A 27 -5.25 -6.52 5.97
N PRO A 28 -5.64 -6.80 7.23
CA PRO A 28 -4.85 -7.64 8.12
C PRO A 28 -4.66 -9.08 7.61
N GLY A 29 -5.58 -9.58 6.76
CA GLY A 29 -5.49 -10.89 6.11
C GLY A 29 -4.72 -10.92 4.79
N SER A 30 -4.23 -9.79 4.28
CA SER A 30 -3.45 -9.75 3.04
C SER A 30 -2.04 -10.32 3.24
N PRO A 31 -1.42 -10.90 2.19
CA PRO A 31 -0.06 -11.42 2.27
C PRO A 31 0.94 -10.39 2.81
N ALA A 32 1.94 -10.87 3.56
CA ALA A 32 2.94 -9.98 4.17
C ALA A 32 3.71 -9.16 3.13
N GLY A 33 3.95 -9.72 1.94
CA GLY A 33 4.59 -9.03 0.81
C GLY A 33 3.79 -7.81 0.36
N ASP A 34 2.49 -7.96 0.10
CA ASP A 34 1.63 -6.85 -0.33
C ASP A 34 1.56 -5.71 0.69
N ARG A 35 1.65 -6.04 1.99
CA ARG A 35 1.71 -5.03 3.06
C ARG A 35 3.06 -4.30 3.10
N ALA A 36 4.16 -5.01 2.83
CA ALA A 36 5.49 -4.41 2.73
C ALA A 36 5.57 -3.47 1.50
N ASP A 37 5.03 -3.90 0.36
CA ASP A 37 4.95 -3.11 -0.88
C ASP A 37 4.08 -1.84 -0.75
N ALA A 38 3.21 -1.79 0.26
CA ALA A 38 2.40 -0.63 0.62
C ALA A 38 3.05 0.27 1.70
N THR A 39 4.31 0.02 2.05
CA THR A 39 5.05 0.76 3.07
C THR A 39 6.22 1.50 2.44
N PHE A 40 6.16 2.83 2.46
CA PHE A 40 7.18 3.68 1.83
C PHE A 40 8.04 4.36 2.89
N GLN A 41 9.32 4.51 2.58
CA GLN A 41 10.22 5.38 3.34
C GLN A 41 10.21 6.77 2.70
N ILE A 42 9.79 7.77 3.46
CA ILE A 42 9.85 9.16 3.05
C ILE A 42 11.18 9.71 3.57
N CYS A 43 12.08 10.08 2.66
CA CYS A 43 13.32 10.79 2.97
C CYS A 43 13.21 12.21 2.41
N TYR A 44 13.79 13.18 3.12
CA TYR A 44 13.88 14.58 2.71
C TYR A 44 15.34 14.93 2.38
#